data_AF-A0A085N7E0-F1
#
_entry.id   AF-A0A085N7E0-F1
#
_cell.length_a   1.000
_cell.length_b   1.000
_cell.length_c   1.000
_cell.angle_alpha   90.00
_cell.angle_beta   90.00
_cell.angle_gamma   90.00
#
_symmetry.space_group_name_H-M   'P 1'
#
loop_
_entity.id
_entity.type
_entity.pdbx_description
1 polymer ?
#
loop_
_entity_poly.entity_id
_entity_poly.type
_entity_poly.pdbx_seq_one_letter_code
_entity_poly.pdbx_strand_id
1 'polypeptide(L)'
;MARERPGKLHLGVLFHLSITPAHSSRTVWTVVREFRWEVIPQPPYSPDVAPSDFFLFPKLKEHLKGTLFESMDDAKRAVST
;
A
#
# COMPACT_ATOMS: atom_id res chain seq x y z
N MET A 1 -13.47 -17.68 -8.79
CA MET A 1 -12.48 -18.57 -8.15
C MET A 1 -11.73 -17.77 -7.10
N ALA A 2 -11.84 -18.12 -5.83
CA ALA A 2 -11.21 -17.37 -4.76
C ALA A 2 -9.69 -17.61 -4.81
N ARG A 3 -8.92 -16.54 -4.97
CA ARG A 3 -7.46 -16.60 -4.88
C ARG A 3 -7.11 -16.97 -3.44
N GLU A 4 -6.63 -18.19 -3.22
CA GLU A 4 -6.09 -18.57 -1.91
C GLU A 4 -5.02 -17.55 -1.52
N ARG A 5 -5.20 -16.94 -0.34
CA ARG A 5 -4.25 -15.94 0.15
C ARG A 5 -2.94 -16.67 0.43
N PRO A 6 -1.81 -16.24 -0.13
CA PRO A 6 -0.51 -16.79 0.25
C PRO A 6 -0.40 -16.79 1.78
N GLY A 7 0.12 -17.87 2.34
CA GLY A 7 0.34 -17.99 3.79
C GLY A 7 1.12 -16.79 4.34
N LYS A 8 1.14 -16.64 5.68
CA LYS A 8 1.87 -15.53 6.32
C LYS A 8 3.33 -15.51 5.84
N LEU A 9 3.70 -14.47 5.09
CA LEU A 9 5.09 -14.16 4.76
C LEU A 9 5.75 -13.75 6.07
N HIS A 10 6.39 -14.71 6.73
CA HIS A 10 7.08 -14.51 7.99
C HIS A 10 8.57 -14.44 7.67
N LEU A 11 9.25 -13.37 8.12
CA LEU A 11 10.70 -13.15 8.00
C LEU A 11 11.20 -12.54 6.68
N GLY A 12 12.12 -11.56 6.79
CA GLY A 12 12.79 -10.91 5.66
C GLY A 12 11.99 -9.83 4.94
N VAL A 13 10.77 -9.53 5.41
CA VAL A 13 9.94 -8.45 4.86
C VAL A 13 10.25 -7.14 5.57
N LEU A 14 10.68 -6.17 4.76
CA LEU A 14 10.86 -4.79 5.17
C LEU A 14 9.63 -3.99 4.74
N PHE A 15 8.89 -3.45 5.72
CA PHE A 15 7.59 -2.84 5.54
C PHE A 15 7.67 -1.33 5.74
N HIS A 16 7.43 -0.57 4.67
CA HIS A 16 7.41 0.89 4.70
C HIS A 16 5.96 1.39 4.77
N LEU A 17 5.61 2.13 5.82
CA LEU A 17 4.26 2.66 6.03
C LEU A 17 4.31 4.09 6.59
N SER A 18 3.38 4.94 6.16
CA SER A 18 3.20 6.27 6.73
C SER A 18 2.70 6.24 8.19
N ILE A 19 3.16 7.17 9.03
CA ILE A 19 2.81 7.26 10.46
C ILE A 19 1.44 7.97 10.67
N THR A 20 0.43 7.70 9.85
CA THR A 20 -0.91 8.27 10.08
C THR A 20 -1.58 7.60 11.28
N PRO A 21 -2.55 8.25 11.97
CA PRO A 21 -3.17 7.67 13.18
C PRO A 21 -3.77 6.28 12.99
N ALA A 22 -4.34 5.99 11.80
CA ALA A 22 -4.87 4.67 11.48
C ALA A 22 -3.76 3.60 11.41
N HIS A 23 -2.63 3.95 10.82
CA HIS A 23 -1.46 3.09 10.64
C HIS A 23 -0.61 2.94 11.90
N SER A 24 -0.66 3.91 12.79
CA SER A 24 -0.01 3.88 14.11
C SER A 24 -0.86 3.22 15.20
N SER A 25 -2.02 2.66 14.85
CA SER A 25 -2.94 2.04 15.80
C SER A 25 -2.37 0.75 16.41
N ARG A 26 -2.79 0.45 17.64
CA ARG A 26 -2.37 -0.77 18.36
C ARG A 26 -2.69 -2.04 17.57
N THR A 27 -3.84 -2.08 16.90
CA THR A 27 -4.27 -3.22 16.08
C THR A 27 -3.32 -3.48 14.93
N VAL A 28 -2.90 -2.44 14.20
CA VAL A 28 -1.94 -2.57 13.10
C VAL A 28 -0.60 -3.11 13.62
N TRP A 29 -0.08 -2.55 14.71
CA TRP A 29 1.18 -3.00 15.31
C TRP A 29 1.12 -4.43 15.84
N THR A 30 -0.02 -4.89 16.38
CA THR A 30 -0.20 -6.30 16.75
C THR A 30 -0.02 -7.21 15.54
N VAL A 31 -0.66 -6.89 14.42
CA VAL A 31 -0.54 -7.68 13.18
C VAL A 31 0.89 -7.65 12.65
N VAL A 32 1.52 -6.47 12.53
CA VAL A 32 2.91 -6.36 12.06
C VAL A 32 3.86 -7.23 12.88
N ARG A 33 3.68 -7.26 14.21
CA ARG A 33 4.48 -8.12 15.11
C ARG A 33 4.21 -9.61 14.92
N GLU A 34 2.95 -10.02 14.74
CA GLU A 34 2.60 -11.42 14.43
C GLU A 34 3.28 -11.90 13.14
N PHE A 35 3.38 -11.03 12.15
CA PHE A 35 4.03 -11.32 10.88
C PHE A 35 5.57 -11.21 10.94
N ARG A 36 6.12 -10.70 12.05
CA ARG A 36 7.56 -10.47 12.25
C ARG A 36 8.19 -9.63 11.13
N TRP A 37 7.45 -8.62 10.66
CA TRP A 37 7.95 -7.68 9.67
C TRP A 37 8.79 -6.60 10.34
N GLU A 38 9.89 -6.24 9.69
CA GLU A 38 10.68 -5.08 10.08
C GLU A 38 10.04 -3.84 9.49
N VAL A 39 9.81 -2.81 10.31
CA VAL A 39 9.17 -1.57 9.85
C VAL A 39 10.24 -0.52 9.57
N ILE A 40 10.23 0.05 8.38
CA ILE A 40 10.99 1.28 8.09
C ILE A 40 10.16 2.47 8.59
N PRO A 41 10.65 3.25 9.56
CA PRO A 41 9.96 4.46 9.99
C PRO A 41 10.02 5.52 8.89
N GLN A 42 8.88 6.08 8.52
CA GLN A 42 8.80 7.23 7.62
C GLN A 42 8.76 8.54 8.45
N PRO A 43 9.56 9.56 8.12
CA PRO A 43 9.44 10.86 8.79
C PRO A 43 8.04 11.48 8.56
N PRO A 44 7.50 12.24 9.54
CA PRO A 44 6.24 12.94 9.38
C PRO A 44 6.28 13.89 8.18
N TYR A 45 5.20 13.91 7.39
CA TYR A 45 5.03 14.81 6.25
C TYR A 45 6.12 14.71 5.16
N SER A 46 6.67 13.51 4.94
CA SER A 46 7.70 13.25 3.92
C SER A 46 7.18 12.38 2.78
N PRO A 47 6.26 12.90 1.92
CA PRO A 47 5.77 12.16 0.75
C PRO A 47 6.88 11.90 -0.28
N ASP A 48 7.97 12.67 -0.26
CA ASP A 48 9.18 12.49 -1.06
C ASP A 48 9.95 11.20 -0.70
N VAL A 49 9.74 10.67 0.51
CA VAL A 49 10.41 9.46 1.00
C VAL A 49 9.61 8.19 0.70
N ALA A 50 8.30 8.29 0.49
CA ALA A 50 7.45 7.15 0.21
C ALA A 50 7.51 6.76 -1.27
N PRO A 51 7.96 5.54 -1.63
CA PRO A 51 8.02 5.11 -3.02
C PRO A 51 6.64 5.11 -3.71
N SER A 52 5.57 4.88 -2.94
CA SER A 52 4.20 4.97 -3.45
C SER A 52 3.83 6.39 -3.89
N ASP A 53 4.14 7.39 -3.06
CA ASP A 53 3.74 8.77 -3.28
C ASP A 53 4.64 9.47 -4.30
N PHE A 54 5.95 9.21 -4.23
CA PHE A 54 6.92 9.82 -5.13
C PHE A 54 6.92 9.20 -6.55
N PHE A 55 6.71 7.89 -6.67
CA PHE A 55 6.90 7.18 -7.95
C PHE A 55 5.62 6.53 -8.48
N LEU A 56 4.93 5.72 -7.67
CA LEU A 56 3.82 4.90 -8.15
C LEU A 56 2.59 5.74 -8.51
N PHE A 57 2.09 6.56 -7.59
CA PHE A 57 0.87 7.32 -7.80
C PHE A 57 0.95 8.36 -8.91
N PRO A 58 2.07 9.08 -9.14
CA PRO A 58 2.20 9.96 -10.30
C PRO A 58 2.04 9.22 -11.63
N LYS A 59 2.69 8.06 -11.78
CA LYS A 59 2.57 7.21 -12.98
C LYS A 59 1.16 6.64 -13.15
N LEU A 60 0.55 6.20 -12.05
CA LEU A 60 -0.82 5.71 -12.08
C LEU A 60 -1.78 6.84 -12.48
N LYS A 61 -1.59 8.04 -11.95
CA LYS A 61 -2.39 9.22 -12.30
C LYS A 61 -2.25 9.58 -13.77
N GLU A 62 -1.04 9.50 -14.33
CA GLU A 62 -0.81 9.68 -15.77
C GLU A 62 -1.56 8.63 -16.59
N HIS A 63 -1.46 7.35 -16.21
CA HIS A 63 -2.15 6.25 -16.87
C HIS A 63 -3.68 6.41 -16.85
N LEU A 64 -4.24 6.88 -15.73
CA LEU A 64 -5.70 7.06 -15.57
C LEU A 64 -6.21 8.40 -16.10
N LYS A 65 -5.32 9.32 -16.51
CA LYS A 65 -5.68 10.70 -16.84
C LYS A 65 -6.66 10.74 -18.02
N GLY A 66 -7.76 11.47 -17.86
CA GLY A 66 -8.75 11.67 -18.92
C GLY A 66 -9.71 10.49 -19.12
N THR A 67 -9.61 9.44 -18.30
CA THR A 67 -10.54 8.30 -18.35
C THR A 67 -11.70 8.52 -17.39
N LEU A 68 -12.93 8.39 -17.88
CA LEU A 68 -14.13 8.32 -17.04
C LEU A 68 -14.46 6.84 -16.81
N PHE A 69 -14.67 6.48 -15.55
CA PHE A 69 -15.08 5.13 -15.17
C PHE A 69 -16.57 5.15 -14.82
N GLU A 70 -17.36 4.31 -15.49
CA GLU A 70 -18.80 4.19 -15.25
C GLU A 70 -19.11 3.31 -14.03
N SER A 71 -18.17 2.44 -13.65
CA SER A 71 -18.29 1.56 -12.50
C SER A 71 -16.97 1.41 -11.73
N MET A 72 -17.09 0.91 -10.49
CA MET A 72 -15.93 0.54 -9.69
C MET A 72 -15.14 -0.61 -10.32
N ASP A 73 -15.79 -1.51 -11.06
CA ASP A 73 -15.12 -2.64 -11.71
C ASP A 73 -14.27 -2.18 -12.89
N ASP A 74 -14.69 -1.14 -13.61
CA ASP A 74 -13.88 -0.52 -14.67
C ASP A 74 -12.63 0.13 -14.10
N ALA A 75 -12.77 0.87 -13.01
CA ALA A 75 -11.63 1.48 -12.31
C ALA A 75 -10.64 0.42 -11.79
N LYS A 76 -11.14 -0.69 -11.22
CA LYS A 76 -10.30 -1.81 -10.76
C LYS A 76 -9.52 -2.48 -11.89
N ARG A 77 -10.16 -2.65 -13.06
CA ARG A 77 -9.50 -3.21 -14.24
C ARG A 77 -8.37 -2.31 -14.71
N ALA A 78 -8.61 -0.99 -14.77
CA ALA A 78 -7.59 -0.04 -15.21
C ALA A 78 -6.34 -0.07 -14.32
N VAL A 79 -6.48 -0.18 -13.00
CA VAL A 79 -5.32 -0.24 -12.08
C VAL A 79 -4.65 -1.61 -11.99
N SER A 80 -5.20 -2.65 -12.65
CA SER A 80 -4.67 -4.02 -12.62
C SER A 80 -3.83 -4.39 -13.85
N THR A 81 -3.66 -3.45 -14.80
CA THR A 81 -2.91 -3.64 -16.05
C THR A 81 -1.42 -3.50 -15.82
#